data_AF-A0A934EUF7-F1
#
_entry.id   AF-A0A934EUF7-F1
#
_cell.length_a   1.000
_cell.length_b   1.000
_cell.length_c   1.000
_cell.angle_alpha   90.00
_cell.angle_beta   90.00
_cell.angle_gamma   90.00
#
_symmetry.space_group_name_H-M   'P 1'
#
loop_
_entity.id
_entity.type
_entity.pdbx_description
1 polymer ?
#
loop_
_entity_poly.entity_id
_entity_poly.type
_entity_poly.pdbx_seq_one_letter_code
_entity_poly.pdbx_strand_id
1 'polypeptide(L)'
;MKKILITLSLVALIIVPLSAYACSMGQGQMMDIGASPWFQQGITLTLKNAENLELDERQKNKLEGIRDKYTKDIIKIDAELKTNDIDLNNLLKMDNIDLLKVKNTVKKIEAIESQIRYLRIEAFTEARKVLNPEQKGKLKKLMEMPYGQIKGGMGQGMDSSMMKDEMTDCPMMKGMMGGSGMMGQGMMGGMDKGMDCPMMKGGMGEMMGGGMGGGTAGEQTAKTEVAASTKQT
;
A
#
# COMPACT_ATOMS: atom_id res chain seq x y z
N MET A 1 -19.56 -6.70 -62.07
CA MET A 1 -18.35 -6.23 -61.34
C MET A 1 -18.45 -4.76 -60.91
N LYS A 2 -19.60 -4.30 -60.40
CA LYS A 2 -19.77 -2.91 -59.89
C LYS A 2 -20.16 -2.83 -58.41
N LYS A 3 -20.43 -3.99 -57.78
CA LYS A 3 -20.84 -4.08 -56.37
C LYS A 3 -19.68 -4.32 -55.38
N ILE A 4 -18.50 -4.72 -55.89
CA ILE A 4 -17.32 -5.02 -55.06
C ILE A 4 -16.49 -3.75 -54.76
N LEU A 5 -16.66 -2.68 -55.55
CA LEU A 5 -15.91 -1.43 -55.39
C LEU A 5 -16.48 -0.50 -54.30
N ILE A 6 -17.70 -0.74 -53.80
CA ILE A 6 -18.34 0.16 -52.82
C ILE A 6 -18.00 -0.23 -51.37
N THR A 7 -17.70 -1.51 -51.11
CA THR A 7 -17.40 -1.98 -49.74
C THR A 7 -15.99 -1.63 -49.26
N LEU A 8 -15.04 -1.36 -50.16
CA LEU A 8 -13.68 -0.95 -49.79
C LEU A 8 -13.59 0.53 -49.36
N SER A 9 -14.59 1.37 -49.69
CA SER A 9 -14.57 2.80 -49.35
C SER A 9 -15.10 3.10 -47.94
N LEU A 10 -15.76 2.16 -47.26
CA LEU A 10 -16.35 2.38 -45.93
C LEU A 10 -15.46 1.92 -44.77
N VAL A 11 -14.36 1.21 -45.04
CA VAL A 11 -13.43 0.72 -44.00
C VAL A 11 -12.28 1.71 -43.74
N ALA A 12 -12.06 2.67 -44.63
CA ALA A 12 -10.94 3.62 -44.54
C ALA A 12 -11.22 4.88 -43.68
N LEU A 13 -12.41 5.03 -43.10
CA LEU A 13 -12.83 6.23 -42.35
C LEU A 13 -13.10 5.98 -40.85
N ILE A 14 -12.59 4.89 -40.29
CA ILE A 14 -12.58 4.62 -38.84
C ILE A 14 -11.15 4.47 -38.33
N ILE A 15 -10.24 5.29 -38.85
CA ILE A 15 -8.97 5.59 -38.16
C ILE A 15 -9.24 6.86 -37.35
N VAL A 16 -9.94 6.68 -36.23
CA VAL A 16 -9.99 7.70 -35.18
C VAL A 16 -8.57 7.78 -34.59
N PRO A 17 -7.91 8.95 -34.58
CA PRO A 17 -6.67 9.11 -33.85
C PRO A 17 -7.00 9.06 -32.36
N LEU A 18 -6.87 7.88 -31.75
CA LEU A 18 -6.86 7.69 -30.30
C LEU A 18 -5.57 8.23 -29.63
N SER A 19 -4.76 9.01 -30.34
CA SER A 19 -3.43 9.46 -29.90
C SER A 19 -3.40 10.86 -29.26
N ALA A 20 -4.55 11.38 -28.77
CA ALA A 20 -4.63 12.70 -28.12
C ALA A 20 -5.07 12.65 -26.65
N TYR A 21 -4.86 11.53 -25.95
CA TYR A 21 -4.93 11.46 -24.48
C TYR A 21 -3.55 11.23 -23.85
N ALA A 22 -2.50 11.74 -24.47
CA ALA A 22 -1.23 11.96 -23.79
C ALA A 22 -1.17 13.41 -23.32
N CYS A 23 -0.95 13.57 -22.01
CA CYS A 23 -0.67 14.82 -21.29
C CYS A 23 -1.89 15.65 -20.82
N SER A 24 -2.60 15.13 -19.84
CA SER A 24 -3.08 15.93 -18.70
C SER A 24 -3.18 15.06 -17.44
N MET A 25 -2.10 14.30 -17.16
CA MET A 25 -1.91 13.68 -15.86
C MET A 25 -1.14 14.69 -15.02
N GLY A 26 -1.83 15.78 -14.66
CA GLY A 26 -1.39 16.58 -13.53
C GLY A 26 -1.21 15.64 -12.35
N GLN A 27 -0.08 15.78 -11.66
CA GLN A 27 0.33 15.09 -10.46
C GLN A 27 -0.60 15.44 -9.27
N GLY A 28 -1.91 15.44 -9.49
CA GLY A 28 -2.91 15.42 -8.45
C GLY A 28 -2.96 14.00 -7.93
N GLN A 29 -2.85 13.85 -6.61
CA GLN A 29 -3.17 12.64 -5.88
C GLN A 29 -4.36 11.94 -6.55
N MET A 30 -4.10 10.90 -7.35
CA MET A 30 -5.15 9.94 -7.62
C MET A 30 -5.43 9.32 -6.27
N MET A 31 -6.55 9.72 -5.67
CA MET A 31 -7.17 8.97 -4.60
C MET A 31 -7.42 7.59 -5.19
N ASP A 32 -6.49 6.68 -4.93
CA ASP A 32 -6.64 5.26 -5.23
C ASP A 32 -8.04 4.85 -4.78
N ILE A 33 -8.85 4.32 -5.70
CA ILE A 33 -10.19 3.83 -5.37
C ILE A 33 -10.10 2.73 -4.28
N GLY A 34 -8.91 2.13 -4.10
CA GLY A 34 -8.53 1.23 -3.01
C GLY A 34 -8.26 1.90 -1.64
N ALA A 35 -8.25 3.23 -1.55
CA ALA A 35 -8.00 3.99 -0.31
C ALA A 35 -9.29 4.39 0.41
N SER A 36 -10.46 3.89 0.02
CA SER A 36 -11.68 4.10 0.79
C SER A 36 -11.49 3.54 2.22
N PRO A 37 -11.70 4.36 3.26
CA PRO A 37 -11.57 3.92 4.65
C PRO A 37 -12.43 2.70 4.99
N TRP A 38 -13.55 2.56 4.28
CA TRP A 38 -14.47 1.43 4.36
C TRP A 38 -13.76 0.10 4.07
N PHE A 39 -12.80 0.08 3.15
CA PHE A 39 -12.09 -1.13 2.74
C PHE A 39 -10.80 -1.37 3.53
N GLN A 40 -10.09 -0.32 3.96
CA GLN A 40 -8.80 -0.47 4.64
C GLN A 40 -8.93 -0.68 6.15
N GLN A 41 -9.93 -0.08 6.81
CA GLN A 41 -9.98 -0.02 8.28
C GLN A 41 -11.31 -0.46 8.90
N GLY A 42 -12.25 -1.02 8.14
CA GLY A 42 -13.65 -1.22 8.57
C GLY A 42 -13.86 -1.70 10.02
N ILE A 43 -13.43 -2.93 10.35
CA ILE A 43 -13.62 -3.49 11.71
C ILE A 43 -12.70 -2.82 12.73
N THR A 44 -11.43 -2.60 12.36
CA THR A 44 -10.44 -1.96 13.25
C THR A 44 -10.88 -0.57 13.69
N LEU A 45 -11.44 0.23 12.79
CA LEU A 45 -11.99 1.55 13.08
C LEU A 45 -13.21 1.45 14.00
N THR A 46 -14.06 0.46 13.78
CA THR A 46 -15.24 0.19 14.63
C THR A 46 -14.80 -0.12 16.07
N LEU A 47 -13.83 -1.02 16.24
CA LEU A 47 -13.29 -1.38 17.56
C LEU A 47 -12.53 -0.21 18.22
N LYS A 48 -11.74 0.55 17.47
CA LYS A 48 -11.05 1.75 17.97
C LYS A 48 -12.02 2.83 18.47
N ASN A 49 -13.24 2.85 17.96
CA ASN A 49 -14.29 3.80 18.35
C ASN A 49 -15.37 3.13 19.21
N ALA A 50 -15.06 2.02 19.89
CA ALA A 50 -16.06 1.26 20.64
C ALA A 50 -16.79 2.11 21.69
N GLU A 51 -16.09 3.04 22.35
CA GLU A 51 -16.68 3.97 23.32
C GLU A 51 -17.62 4.97 22.65
N ASN A 52 -17.18 5.61 21.55
CA ASN A 52 -18.00 6.55 20.78
C ASN A 52 -19.23 5.90 20.14
N LEU A 53 -19.15 4.59 19.89
CA LEU A 53 -20.24 3.77 19.36
C LEU A 53 -21.06 3.10 20.46
N GLU A 54 -20.70 3.30 21.73
CA GLU A 54 -21.37 2.68 22.89
C GLU A 54 -21.56 1.17 22.70
N LEU A 55 -20.49 0.48 22.28
CA LEU A 55 -20.53 -0.97 22.07
C LEU A 55 -20.54 -1.69 23.42
N ASP A 56 -21.45 -2.65 23.57
CA ASP A 56 -21.43 -3.54 24.72
C ASP A 56 -20.33 -4.62 24.59
N GLU A 57 -20.01 -5.28 25.71
CA GLU A 57 -18.97 -6.32 25.74
C GLU A 57 -19.27 -7.50 24.80
N ARG A 58 -20.54 -7.86 24.59
CA ARG A 58 -20.89 -8.94 23.66
C ARG A 58 -20.63 -8.53 22.22
N GLN A 59 -20.91 -7.27 21.87
CA GLN A 59 -20.62 -6.71 20.55
C GLN A 59 -19.11 -6.62 20.30
N LYS A 60 -18.33 -6.12 21.28
CA LYS A 60 -16.86 -6.04 21.18
C LYS A 60 -16.25 -7.41 20.92
N ASN A 61 -16.58 -8.41 21.76
CA ASN A 61 -16.07 -9.78 21.61
C ASN A 61 -16.43 -10.39 20.23
N LYS A 62 -17.65 -10.18 19.74
CA LYS A 62 -18.04 -10.64 18.39
C LYS A 62 -17.23 -9.96 17.29
N LEU A 63 -17.05 -8.65 17.38
CA LEU A 63 -16.27 -7.88 16.40
C LEU A 63 -14.80 -8.27 16.39
N GLU A 64 -14.21 -8.55 17.55
CA GLU A 64 -12.84 -9.09 17.66
C GLU A 64 -12.73 -10.47 17.03
N GLY A 65 -13.68 -11.37 17.30
CA GLY A 65 -13.71 -12.69 16.65
C GLY A 65 -13.80 -12.60 15.13
N ILE A 66 -14.62 -11.70 14.60
CA ILE A 66 -14.70 -11.43 13.14
C ILE A 66 -13.35 -10.90 12.65
N ARG A 67 -12.78 -9.88 13.30
CA ARG A 67 -11.47 -9.32 12.92
C ARG A 67 -10.42 -10.43 12.83
N ASP A 68 -10.26 -11.21 13.90
CA ASP A 68 -9.21 -12.20 14.00
C ASP A 68 -9.36 -13.33 12.98
N LYS A 69 -10.59 -13.75 12.68
CA LYS A 69 -10.90 -14.71 11.61
C LYS A 69 -10.38 -14.22 10.26
N TYR A 70 -10.86 -13.06 9.80
CA TYR A 70 -10.47 -12.56 8.47
C TYR A 70 -9.01 -12.09 8.43
N THR A 71 -8.45 -11.57 9.53
CA THR A 71 -7.02 -11.24 9.59
C THR A 71 -6.17 -12.49 9.37
N LYS A 72 -6.50 -13.63 9.97
CA LYS A 72 -5.78 -14.89 9.72
C LYS A 72 -5.86 -15.32 8.26
N ASP A 73 -7.04 -15.22 7.64
CA ASP A 73 -7.22 -15.61 6.24
C ASP A 73 -6.48 -14.66 5.28
N ILE A 74 -6.52 -13.35 5.55
CA ILE A 74 -5.77 -12.34 4.79
C ILE A 74 -4.27 -12.57 4.94
N ILE A 75 -3.74 -12.86 6.14
CA ILE A 75 -2.30 -13.12 6.34
C ILE A 75 -1.82 -14.30 5.48
N LYS A 76 -2.61 -15.38 5.38
CA LYS A 76 -2.26 -16.54 4.54
C LYS A 76 -2.14 -16.15 3.07
N ILE A 77 -3.11 -15.40 2.56
CA ILE A 77 -3.17 -14.98 1.16
C ILE A 77 -2.12 -13.89 0.85
N ASP A 78 -1.84 -13.01 1.81
CA ASP A 78 -0.78 -11.99 1.72
C ASP A 78 0.62 -12.61 1.61
N ALA A 79 0.85 -13.77 2.23
CA ALA A 79 2.09 -14.53 2.02
C ALA A 79 2.24 -14.97 0.56
N GLU A 80 1.17 -15.44 -0.08
CA GLU A 80 1.18 -15.80 -1.50
C GLU A 80 1.40 -14.58 -2.39
N LEU A 81 0.81 -13.42 -2.05
CA LEU A 81 1.05 -12.16 -2.73
C LEU A 81 2.55 -11.82 -2.76
N LYS A 82 3.19 -11.83 -1.57
CA LYS A 82 4.62 -11.55 -1.42
C LYS A 82 5.50 -12.51 -2.21
N THR A 83 5.15 -13.80 -2.23
CA THR A 83 5.87 -14.78 -3.06
C THR A 83 5.77 -14.42 -4.54
N ASN A 84 4.58 -14.09 -5.04
CA ASN A 84 4.41 -13.71 -6.45
C ASN A 84 5.10 -12.38 -6.80
N ASP A 85 5.17 -11.42 -5.87
CA ASP A 85 5.92 -10.18 -6.04
C ASP A 85 7.44 -10.45 -6.16
N ILE A 86 7.97 -11.34 -5.34
CA ILE A 86 9.37 -11.77 -5.43
C ILE A 86 9.61 -12.46 -6.77
N ASP A 87 8.73 -13.37 -7.18
CA ASP A 87 8.83 -14.08 -8.46
C ASP A 87 8.78 -13.12 -9.65
N LEU A 88 7.88 -12.13 -9.62
CA LEU A 88 7.80 -11.09 -10.64
C LEU A 88 9.10 -10.28 -10.70
N ASN A 89 9.61 -9.84 -9.55
CA ASN A 89 10.88 -9.11 -9.48
C ASN A 89 12.05 -9.95 -10.02
N ASN A 90 12.07 -11.25 -9.78
CA ASN A 90 13.09 -12.15 -10.31
C ASN A 90 12.99 -12.32 -11.82
N LEU A 91 11.77 -12.47 -12.38
CA LEU A 91 11.54 -12.55 -13.82
C LEU A 91 12.01 -11.29 -14.56
N LEU A 92 11.84 -10.12 -13.95
CA LEU A 92 12.22 -8.83 -14.54
C LEU A 92 13.73 -8.55 -14.46
N LYS A 93 14.48 -9.27 -13.63
CA LYS A 93 15.94 -9.14 -13.51
C LYS A 93 16.72 -10.02 -14.49
N MET A 94 16.05 -10.87 -15.25
CA MET A 94 16.69 -11.76 -16.23
C MET A 94 17.14 -10.99 -17.48
N ASP A 95 18.28 -11.35 -18.05
CA ASP A 95 18.78 -10.74 -19.30
C ASP A 95 17.81 -10.92 -20.48
N ASN A 96 17.12 -12.08 -20.52
CA ASN A 96 16.07 -12.38 -21.48
C ASN A 96 14.72 -12.52 -20.77
N ILE A 97 13.91 -11.47 -20.81
CA ILE A 97 12.61 -11.41 -20.12
C ILE A 97 11.56 -12.23 -20.87
N ASP A 98 10.96 -13.22 -20.19
CA ASP A 98 9.80 -13.97 -20.67
C ASP A 98 8.50 -13.21 -20.36
N LEU A 99 8.02 -12.45 -21.35
CA LEU A 99 6.80 -11.63 -21.20
C LEU A 99 5.53 -12.45 -20.91
N LEU A 100 5.47 -13.71 -21.34
CA LEU A 100 4.32 -14.57 -21.03
C LEU A 100 4.29 -14.94 -19.55
N LYS A 101 5.45 -15.27 -18.97
CA LYS A 101 5.56 -15.53 -17.52
C LYS A 101 5.25 -14.28 -16.71
N VAL A 102 5.82 -13.13 -17.08
CA VAL A 102 5.54 -11.84 -16.42
C VAL A 102 4.04 -11.56 -16.41
N LYS A 103 3.38 -11.65 -17.57
CA LYS A 103 1.93 -11.42 -17.69
C LYS A 103 1.12 -12.36 -16.80
N ASN A 104 1.50 -13.64 -16.72
CA ASN A 104 0.81 -14.62 -15.89
C ASN A 104 0.99 -14.34 -14.39
N THR A 105 2.20 -13.96 -13.96
CA THR A 105 2.47 -13.60 -12.56
C THR A 105 1.71 -12.33 -12.16
N VAL A 106 1.69 -11.30 -13.00
CA VAL A 106 0.90 -10.07 -12.76
C VAL A 106 -0.59 -10.41 -12.59
N LYS A 107 -1.15 -11.25 -13.48
CA LYS A 107 -2.55 -11.68 -13.33
C LYS A 107 -2.84 -12.40 -12.02
N LYS A 108 -1.88 -13.18 -11.50
CA LYS A 108 -2.02 -13.85 -10.20
C LYS A 108 -2.01 -12.85 -9.06
N ILE A 109 -1.08 -11.89 -9.07
CA ILE A 109 -1.01 -10.79 -8.09
C ILE A 109 -2.35 -10.05 -8.04
N GLU A 110 -2.87 -9.60 -9.19
CA GLU A 110 -4.15 -8.89 -9.27
C GLU A 110 -5.34 -9.71 -8.75
N ALA A 111 -5.36 -11.02 -9.00
CA ALA A 111 -6.38 -11.92 -8.50
C ALA A 111 -6.30 -12.04 -6.97
N ILE A 112 -5.10 -12.19 -6.41
CA ILE A 112 -4.84 -12.28 -4.98
C ILE A 112 -5.25 -10.98 -4.27
N GLU A 113 -4.86 -9.82 -4.80
CA GLU A 113 -5.26 -8.54 -4.24
C GLU A 113 -6.79 -8.35 -4.24
N SER A 114 -7.44 -8.76 -5.33
CA SER A 114 -8.90 -8.70 -5.43
C SER A 114 -9.57 -9.60 -4.40
N GLN A 115 -9.01 -10.78 -4.13
CA GLN A 115 -9.47 -11.67 -3.07
C GLN A 115 -9.29 -11.04 -1.68
N ILE A 116 -8.15 -10.40 -1.39
CA ILE A 116 -7.92 -9.68 -0.14
C ILE A 116 -8.94 -8.54 0.02
N ARG A 117 -9.19 -7.76 -1.03
CA ARG A 117 -10.21 -6.70 -1.04
C ARG A 117 -11.58 -7.26 -0.72
N TYR A 118 -11.96 -8.38 -1.34
CA TYR A 118 -13.23 -9.05 -1.11
C TYR A 118 -13.37 -9.57 0.34
N LEU A 119 -12.34 -10.20 0.91
CA LEU A 119 -12.35 -10.63 2.32
C LEU A 119 -12.56 -9.48 3.29
N ARG A 120 -11.97 -8.30 3.03
CA ARG A 120 -12.19 -7.10 3.84
C ARG A 120 -13.65 -6.63 3.75
N ILE A 121 -14.28 -6.72 2.59
CA ILE A 121 -15.70 -6.40 2.37
C ILE A 121 -16.60 -7.36 3.14
N GLU A 122 -16.32 -8.66 3.07
CA GLU A 122 -17.06 -9.68 3.82
C GLU A 122 -16.95 -9.46 5.33
N ALA A 123 -15.73 -9.26 5.82
CA ALA A 123 -15.46 -8.95 7.21
C ALA A 123 -16.27 -7.73 7.68
N PHE A 124 -16.23 -6.64 6.90
CA PHE A 124 -16.97 -5.43 7.22
C PHE A 124 -18.50 -5.64 7.19
N THR A 125 -18.99 -6.40 6.21
CA THR A 125 -20.41 -6.74 6.08
C THR A 125 -20.90 -7.55 7.26
N GLU A 126 -20.10 -8.51 7.73
CA GLU A 126 -20.40 -9.33 8.91
C GLU A 126 -20.37 -8.48 10.19
N ALA A 127 -19.34 -7.67 10.38
CA ALA A 127 -19.23 -6.75 11.51
C ALA A 127 -20.40 -5.78 11.59
N ARG A 128 -20.84 -5.23 10.45
CA ARG A 128 -21.98 -4.31 10.40
C ARG A 128 -23.28 -4.96 10.86
N LYS A 129 -23.44 -6.29 10.77
CA LYS A 129 -24.63 -7.00 11.30
C LYS A 129 -24.68 -7.04 12.83
N VAL A 130 -23.53 -6.89 13.51
CA VAL A 130 -23.44 -6.86 14.98
C VAL A 130 -23.97 -5.53 15.55
N LEU A 131 -23.92 -4.47 14.75
CA LEU A 131 -24.31 -3.12 15.15
C LEU A 131 -25.81 -2.87 15.00
N ASN A 132 -26.39 -2.13 15.94
CA ASN A 132 -27.75 -1.63 15.84
C ASN A 132 -27.85 -0.45 14.83
N PRO A 133 -29.06 -0.02 14.44
CA PRO A 133 -29.24 1.07 13.47
C PRO A 133 -28.58 2.41 13.89
N GLU A 134 -28.63 2.75 15.17
CA GLU A 134 -28.04 3.99 15.70
C GLU A 134 -26.51 3.96 15.60
N GLN A 135 -25.90 2.85 16.05
CA GLN A 135 -24.47 2.59 15.96
C GLN A 135 -23.97 2.61 14.51
N LYS A 136 -24.75 2.04 13.57
CA LYS A 136 -24.45 2.13 12.13
C LYS A 136 -24.43 3.57 11.63
N GLY A 137 -25.33 4.41 12.13
CA GLY A 137 -25.37 5.84 11.83
C GLY A 137 -24.14 6.58 12.36
N LYS A 138 -23.76 6.33 13.63
CA LYS A 138 -22.54 6.89 14.25
C LYS A 138 -21.29 6.44 13.48
N LEU A 139 -21.19 5.16 13.12
CA LEU A 139 -20.07 4.61 12.36
C LEU A 139 -19.95 5.23 10.95
N LYS A 140 -21.09 5.42 10.26
CA LYS A 140 -21.10 6.08 8.94
C LYS A 140 -20.52 7.49 9.02
N LYS A 141 -20.91 8.28 10.02
CA LYS A 141 -20.37 9.63 10.24
C LYS A 141 -18.86 9.62 10.51
N LEU A 142 -18.38 8.67 11.32
CA LEU A 142 -16.94 8.50 11.57
C LEU A 142 -16.15 8.19 10.29
N MET A 143 -16.74 7.45 9.35
CA MET A 143 -16.11 7.08 8.08
C MET A 143 -16.18 8.16 7.00
N GLU A 144 -17.15 9.05 7.08
CA GLU A 144 -17.32 10.20 6.18
C GLU A 144 -16.40 11.38 6.55
N MET A 145 -15.80 11.37 7.75
CA MET A 145 -14.81 12.37 8.12
C MET A 145 -13.53 12.20 7.28
N PRO A 146 -13.01 13.28 6.65
CA PRO A 146 -11.76 13.23 5.91
C PRO A 146 -10.63 12.79 6.84
N TYR A 147 -9.95 11.70 6.50
CA TYR A 147 -8.81 11.17 7.27
C TYR A 147 -7.66 12.18 7.47
N GLY A 148 -7.65 13.30 6.73
CA GLY A 148 -6.71 14.40 6.86
C GLY A 148 -6.94 15.33 8.07
N GLN A 149 -8.07 15.26 8.78
CA GLN A 149 -8.30 16.09 9.98
C GLN A 149 -8.03 15.37 11.31
N ILE A 150 -7.90 14.04 11.32
CA ILE A 150 -7.75 13.25 12.56
C ILE A 150 -6.28 13.05 12.97
N LYS A 151 -5.31 13.34 12.08
CA LYS A 151 -3.86 13.30 12.38
C LYS A 151 -3.13 14.45 11.70
N GLY A 152 -3.45 15.67 12.10
CA GLY A 152 -2.90 16.88 11.47
C GLY A 152 -3.07 18.15 12.28
N GLY A 153 -2.95 18.07 13.62
CA GLY A 153 -2.63 19.24 14.42
C GLY A 153 -1.17 19.66 14.18
N MET A 154 -0.86 20.08 12.97
CA MET A 154 0.39 20.74 12.51
C MET A 154 0.24 20.94 11.00
N GLY A 155 -0.25 22.10 10.57
CA GLY A 155 -0.50 22.38 9.16
C GLY A 155 -1.52 23.49 8.89
N GLN A 156 -2.11 24.09 9.93
CA GLN A 156 -2.70 25.42 9.79
C GLN A 156 -1.57 26.42 9.52
N GLY A 157 -1.45 26.81 8.26
CA GLY A 157 -0.93 28.10 7.84
C GLY A 157 0.39 28.54 8.47
N MET A 158 1.50 27.94 8.03
CA MET A 158 2.66 28.80 7.79
C MET A 158 2.30 29.67 6.60
N ASP A 159 1.70 30.81 6.93
CA ASP A 159 1.55 31.94 6.03
C ASP A 159 2.89 32.18 5.34
N SER A 160 2.93 32.01 4.02
CA SER A 160 4.09 32.29 3.18
C SER A 160 4.46 33.79 3.17
N SER A 161 3.77 34.64 3.94
CA SER A 161 4.14 36.03 4.16
C SER A 161 5.33 36.21 5.12
N MET A 162 5.62 35.28 6.03
CA MET A 162 6.72 35.45 7.00
C MET A 162 8.12 35.05 6.52
N MET A 163 8.29 34.60 5.27
CA MET A 163 9.62 34.37 4.67
C MET A 163 10.07 35.45 3.68
N LYS A 164 9.27 36.51 3.47
CA LYS A 164 9.65 37.57 2.52
C LYS A 164 10.45 38.73 3.11
N ASP A 165 10.36 38.96 4.42
CA ASP A 165 10.94 40.17 5.01
C ASP A 165 12.19 39.94 5.88
N GLU A 166 12.64 38.69 6.05
CA GLU A 166 13.78 38.38 6.95
C GLU A 166 14.79 37.38 6.38
N MET A 167 14.90 37.30 5.05
CA MET A 167 15.96 36.54 4.36
C MET A 167 16.90 37.42 3.53
N THR A 168 16.84 38.75 3.70
CA THR A 168 17.70 39.73 3.02
C THR A 168 19.04 40.00 3.72
N ASP A 169 19.26 39.45 4.93
CA ASP A 169 20.49 39.70 5.72
C ASP A 169 21.36 38.44 5.96
N CYS A 170 21.28 37.46 5.07
CA CYS A 170 22.33 36.42 4.99
C CYS A 170 23.51 36.95 4.12
N PRO A 171 24.70 37.23 4.70
CA PRO A 171 25.83 37.84 3.98
C PRO A 171 26.43 36.95 2.88
N MET A 172 25.98 35.70 2.77
CA MET A 172 26.61 34.69 1.91
C MET A 172 26.13 34.70 0.46
N MET A 173 25.16 35.55 0.07
CA MET A 173 24.73 35.66 -1.33
C MET A 173 25.10 36.99 -2.02
N LYS A 174 25.70 37.96 -1.31
CA LYS A 174 25.98 39.30 -1.87
C LYS A 174 27.17 39.36 -2.84
N GLY A 175 27.82 38.22 -3.13
CA GLY A 175 29.03 38.17 -3.96
C GLY A 175 28.92 37.52 -5.34
N MET A 176 27.81 36.87 -5.71
CA MET A 176 27.80 35.95 -6.88
C MET A 176 26.98 36.40 -8.10
N MET A 177 26.43 37.62 -8.15
CA MET A 177 25.60 38.07 -9.30
C MET A 177 26.05 39.36 -9.98
N GLY A 178 27.36 39.59 -10.11
CA GLY A 178 27.87 40.77 -10.81
C GLY A 178 29.19 40.54 -11.53
N GLY A 179 29.17 39.76 -12.62
CA GLY A 179 30.38 39.51 -13.42
C GLY A 179 30.09 38.87 -14.76
N SER A 180 29.56 39.66 -15.71
CA SER A 180 29.64 39.32 -17.12
C SER A 180 31.08 39.54 -17.60
N GLY A 181 31.85 38.46 -17.72
CA GLY A 181 33.16 38.51 -18.35
C GLY A 181 34.20 37.60 -17.71
N MET A 182 34.31 36.37 -18.22
CA MET A 182 35.58 35.75 -18.63
C MET A 182 35.32 34.28 -18.96
N MET A 183 35.45 33.95 -20.24
CA MET A 183 35.89 32.63 -20.64
C MET A 183 37.31 32.43 -20.08
N GLY A 184 37.51 31.33 -19.37
CA GLY A 184 38.81 30.92 -18.85
C GLY A 184 38.86 29.41 -18.79
N GLN A 185 39.40 28.84 -19.85
CA GLN A 185 39.61 27.42 -20.09
C GLN A 185 40.51 26.80 -19.01
N GLY A 186 40.03 25.73 -18.35
CA GLY A 186 40.86 24.82 -17.57
C GLY A 186 40.68 24.92 -16.06
N MET A 187 39.87 24.01 -15.50
CA MET A 187 40.07 23.44 -14.16
C MET A 187 39.19 22.19 -14.00
N MET A 188 39.53 21.13 -14.76
CA MET A 188 39.25 19.76 -14.33
C MET A 188 40.46 19.34 -13.50
N GLY A 189 40.29 19.16 -12.20
CA GLY A 189 41.37 18.71 -11.34
C GLY A 189 41.00 18.61 -9.87
N GLY A 190 40.46 17.46 -9.48
CA GLY A 190 40.63 16.92 -8.13
C GLY A 190 39.77 17.54 -7.03
N MET A 191 38.61 16.93 -6.78
CA MET A 191 38.00 16.97 -5.45
C MET A 191 37.71 15.54 -4.99
N ASP A 192 38.81 14.81 -4.85
CA ASP A 192 38.93 13.53 -4.18
C ASP A 192 39.63 13.83 -2.85
N LYS A 193 38.85 14.18 -1.82
CA LYS A 193 39.31 14.32 -0.43
C LYS A 193 38.09 14.28 0.48
N GLY A 194 38.00 13.15 1.19
CA GLY A 194 36.94 12.81 2.12
C GLY A 194 36.64 13.92 3.12
N MET A 195 35.35 14.24 3.23
CA MET A 195 34.82 14.79 4.46
C MET A 195 34.48 13.62 5.37
N ASP A 196 35.49 13.22 6.16
CA ASP A 196 35.27 12.44 7.37
C ASP A 196 34.45 13.29 8.33
N CYS A 197 33.15 13.00 8.44
CA CYS A 197 32.29 13.54 9.49
C CYS A 197 32.56 12.78 10.81
N PRO A 198 33.20 13.39 11.83
CA PRO A 198 33.51 12.72 13.08
C PRO A 198 32.41 13.04 14.11
N MET A 199 31.18 12.57 13.89
CA MET A 199 30.06 12.83 14.81
C MET A 199 29.07 11.65 14.89
N MET A 200 29.52 10.39 14.95
CA MET A 200 28.70 9.25 15.42
C MET A 200 29.52 8.14 16.11
N LYS A 201 30.51 8.51 16.93
CA LYS A 201 31.16 7.57 17.86
C LYS A 201 30.62 7.81 19.27
N GLY A 202 29.46 7.23 19.57
CA GLY A 202 28.91 7.29 20.92
C GLY A 202 27.63 6.47 21.07
N GLY A 203 27.78 5.27 21.64
CA GLY A 203 26.75 4.71 22.53
C GLY A 203 25.55 4.01 21.88
N MET A 204 25.75 2.78 21.42
CA MET A 204 24.76 1.71 21.60
C MET A 204 25.52 0.46 22.03
N GLY A 205 25.92 0.47 23.31
CA GLY A 205 26.40 -0.72 24.00
C GLY A 205 25.25 -1.69 24.19
N GLU A 206 25.58 -2.97 23.97
CA GLU A 206 25.18 -4.10 24.81
C GLU A 206 23.84 -3.95 25.54
N MET A 207 22.75 -4.29 24.85
CA MET A 207 21.57 -4.80 25.54
C MET A 207 21.25 -6.20 25.04
N MET A 208 21.70 -7.15 25.86
CA MET A 208 20.99 -8.37 26.24
C MET A 208 20.95 -9.49 25.21
N GLY A 209 22.05 -10.26 25.21
CA GLY A 209 21.93 -11.71 25.18
C GLY A 209 21.20 -12.19 26.43
N GLY A 210 20.11 -12.92 26.22
CA GLY A 210 19.34 -13.60 27.26
C GLY A 210 18.82 -14.90 26.68
N GLY A 211 19.61 -15.96 26.83
CA GLY A 211 19.19 -17.32 26.52
C GLY A 211 18.25 -17.86 27.58
N MET A 212 17.14 -18.45 27.13
CA MET A 212 16.36 -19.49 27.81
C MET A 212 15.87 -20.39 26.65
N GLY A 213 16.15 -21.68 26.54
CA GLY A 213 16.41 -22.67 27.58
C GLY A 213 15.17 -23.54 27.79
N GLY A 214 15.04 -24.60 26.98
CA GLY A 214 14.49 -25.92 27.34
C GLY A 214 12.98 -26.09 27.66
N GLY A 215 12.39 -27.17 27.11
CA GLY A 215 11.18 -27.82 27.65
C GLY A 215 10.07 -28.05 26.62
N THR A 216 10.10 -29.16 25.86
CA THR A 216 9.35 -30.43 26.10
C THR A 216 7.83 -30.37 25.92
N ALA A 217 7.33 -30.96 24.83
CA ALA A 217 6.12 -31.78 24.71
C ALA A 217 6.04 -32.18 23.21
N GLY A 218 6.16 -33.44 22.79
CA GLY A 218 5.34 -34.56 23.22
C GLY A 218 4.12 -34.67 22.30
N GLU A 219 4.32 -34.90 20.99
CA GLU A 219 3.21 -35.12 20.06
C GLU A 219 3.15 -36.60 19.64
N GLN A 220 2.17 -37.28 20.24
CA GLN A 220 1.76 -38.65 19.95
C GLN A 220 1.20 -38.73 18.53
N THR A 221 1.80 -39.54 17.67
CA THR A 221 1.15 -40.02 16.45
C THR A 221 0.72 -41.46 16.65
N ALA A 222 -0.50 -41.63 17.16
CA ALA A 222 -1.22 -42.89 17.07
C ALA A 222 -1.86 -42.98 15.67
N LYS A 223 -1.33 -43.86 14.82
CA LYS A 223 -2.00 -44.35 13.62
C LYS A 223 -1.62 -45.79 13.37
N THR A 224 -2.37 -46.75 13.90
CA THR A 224 -2.55 -48.09 13.28
C THR A 224 -3.78 -48.80 13.88
N GLU A 225 -4.87 -48.85 13.13
CA GLU A 225 -5.94 -49.89 13.11
C GLU A 225 -6.85 -49.46 11.94
N VAL A 226 -7.01 -50.14 10.80
CA VAL A 226 -7.18 -51.55 10.42
C VAL A 226 -8.41 -52.22 11.06
N ALA A 227 -9.57 -51.95 10.46
CA ALA A 227 -10.69 -52.90 10.28
C ALA A 227 -11.59 -52.31 9.16
N ALA A 228 -11.64 -52.85 7.95
CA ALA A 228 -12.24 -54.12 7.51
C ALA A 228 -13.79 -54.16 7.64
N SER A 229 -14.43 -54.37 6.48
CA SER A 229 -15.77 -54.95 6.28
C SER A 229 -16.97 -54.06 6.67
N THR A 230 -17.99 -53.84 5.81
CA THR A 230 -18.96 -54.90 5.47
C THR A 230 -19.90 -54.45 4.34
N LYS A 231 -20.14 -55.38 3.41
CA LYS A 231 -21.22 -55.40 2.40
C LYS A 231 -22.61 -55.39 3.06
N GLN A 232 -23.58 -54.73 2.44
CA GLN A 232 -25.05 -54.98 2.39
C GLN A 232 -25.67 -53.61 2.06
N THR A 233 -26.52 -53.41 1.06
CA THR A 233 -27.53 -54.22 0.36
C THR A 233 -27.78 -53.62 -1.02
#